data_AF-A0A5J4FXN3-F1
#
_entry.id   AF-A0A5J4FXN3-F1
#
_cell.length_a   1.000
_cell.length_b   1.000
_cell.length_c   1.000
_cell.angle_alpha   90.00
_cell.angle_beta   90.00
_cell.angle_gamma   90.00
#
_symmetry.space_group_name_H-M   'P 1'
#
loop_
_entity.id
_entity.type
_entity.pdbx_description
1 polymer ?
#
loop_
_entity_poly.entity_id
_entity_poly.type
_entity_poly.pdbx_seq_one_letter_code
_entity_poly.pdbx_strand_id
1 'polypeptide(L)'
;MFYIVRLFVYQIEATKKESPTREILGEQYKIMTKRLWYIITWPSMILAIGFAVWLLALRPFWLTDAWMQVKLGFVVALIVYHIKCHLILKAHENDVYKYSSNWMRLFNEGATLILFSVVFLVILKNAFNWIYGTVGIIVFGILLMLGVKVYKRIRERN
;
A
#
# COMPACT_ATOMS: atom_id res chain seq x y z
N MET A 1 4.57 1.24 -4.92
CA MET A 1 4.10 1.08 -3.52
C MET A 1 4.28 -0.32 -2.97
N PHE A 2 3.86 -1.37 -3.67
CA PHE A 2 4.00 -2.77 -3.21
C PHE A 2 5.42 -3.18 -2.80
N TYR A 3 6.42 -2.72 -3.54
CA TYR A 3 7.80 -3.12 -3.30
C TYR A 3 8.41 -2.47 -2.05
N ILE A 4 7.98 -1.25 -1.68
CA ILE A 4 8.63 -0.53 -0.58
C ILE A 4 8.25 -1.09 0.80
N VAL A 5 7.01 -1.54 0.97
CA VAL A 5 6.58 -2.12 2.24
C VAL A 5 7.31 -3.43 2.51
N ARG A 6 7.60 -4.20 1.45
CA ARG A 6 8.43 -5.40 1.55
C ARG A 6 9.87 -5.08 1.96
N LEU A 7 10.43 -3.99 1.43
CA LEU A 7 11.73 -3.46 1.87
C LEU A 7 11.70 -3.07 3.36
N PHE A 8 10.63 -2.44 3.85
CA PHE A 8 10.49 -2.14 5.28
C PHE A 8 10.48 -3.40 6.16
N VAL A 9 9.81 -4.47 5.71
CA VAL A 9 9.82 -5.78 6.39
C VAL A 9 11.25 -6.32 6.48
N TYR A 10 12.00 -6.32 5.38
CA TYR A 10 13.38 -6.80 5.36
C TYR A 10 14.31 -5.94 6.20
N GLN A 11 14.07 -4.63 6.27
CA GLN A 11 14.83 -3.72 7.13
C GLN A 11 14.63 -4.07 8.61
N ILE A 12 13.39 -4.33 9.05
CA ILE A 12 13.09 -4.77 10.42
C ILE A 12 13.69 -6.15 10.71
N GLU A 13 13.63 -7.07 9.76
CA GLU A 13 14.22 -8.41 9.91
C GLU A 13 15.75 -8.36 9.98
N ALA A 14 16.39 -7.44 9.23
CA ALA A 14 17.83 -7.20 9.29
C ALA A 14 18.26 -6.66 10.67
N THR A 15 17.47 -5.81 11.31
CA THR A 15 17.75 -5.29 12.67
C THR A 15 17.81 -6.40 13.72
N LYS A 16 17.14 -7.55 13.49
CA LYS A 16 17.11 -8.69 14.42
C LYS A 16 18.27 -9.67 14.24
N LYS A 17 19.14 -9.49 13.23
CA LYS A 17 20.31 -10.35 13.02
C LYS A 17 21.48 -9.94 13.91
N GLU A 18 22.42 -10.86 14.13
CA GLU A 18 23.67 -10.58 14.85
C GLU A 18 24.61 -9.69 14.03
N SER A 19 25.51 -9.00 14.73
CA SER A 19 26.62 -8.27 14.11
C SER A 19 27.62 -9.26 13.50
N PRO A 20 28.20 -9.02 12.30
CA PRO A 20 28.20 -7.78 11.49
C PRO A 20 27.09 -7.69 10.43
N THR A 21 26.32 -8.77 10.23
CA THR A 21 25.31 -8.85 9.17
C THR A 21 24.22 -7.79 9.30
N ARG A 22 23.88 -7.39 10.53
CA ARG A 22 22.93 -6.31 10.83
C ARG A 22 23.32 -4.96 10.21
N GLU A 23 24.58 -4.57 10.36
CA GLU A 23 25.07 -3.25 9.91
C GLU A 23 25.14 -3.20 8.39
N ILE A 24 25.70 -4.23 7.76
CA ILE A 24 25.84 -4.32 6.31
C ILE A 24 24.48 -4.30 5.61
N LEU A 25 23.53 -5.13 6.08
CA LEU A 25 22.18 -5.19 5.49
C LEU A 25 21.36 -3.95 5.82
N GLY A 26 21.48 -3.41 7.04
CA GLY A 26 20.76 -2.21 7.47
C GLY A 26 21.12 -0.99 6.63
N GLU A 27 22.41 -0.74 6.42
CA GLU A 27 22.93 0.33 5.55
C GLU A 27 22.46 0.17 4.10
N GLN A 28 22.62 -1.02 3.53
CA GLN A 28 22.17 -1.36 2.18
C GLN A 28 20.67 -1.09 2.00
N TYR A 29 19.83 -1.61 2.90
CA TYR A 29 18.39 -1.43 2.80
C TYR A 29 17.96 0.02 3.00
N LYS A 30 18.62 0.80 3.88
CA LYS A 30 18.37 2.24 4.00
C LYS A 30 18.62 2.95 2.68
N ILE A 31 19.76 2.70 2.02
CA ILE A 31 20.10 3.32 0.74
C ILE A 31 19.10 2.93 -0.35
N MET A 32 18.80 1.63 -0.49
CA MET A 32 17.85 1.14 -1.49
C MET A 32 16.47 1.76 -1.30
N THR A 33 15.99 1.80 -0.06
CA THR A 33 14.66 2.32 0.27
C THR A 33 14.58 3.83 0.00
N LYS A 34 15.61 4.58 0.38
CA LYS A 34 15.68 6.03 0.15
C LYS A 34 15.70 6.37 -1.34
N ARG A 35 16.56 5.70 -2.12
CA ARG A 35 16.61 5.88 -3.58
C ARG A 35 15.26 5.56 -4.23
N LEU A 36 14.68 4.42 -3.90
CA LEU A 36 13.38 4.02 -4.46
C LEU A 36 12.26 5.03 -4.12
N TRP A 37 12.24 5.52 -2.88
CA TRP A 37 11.19 6.43 -2.44
C TRP A 37 11.29 7.80 -3.09
N TYR A 38 12.47 8.42 -3.02
CA TYR A 38 12.67 9.79 -3.48
C TYR A 38 12.85 9.91 -4.99
N ILE A 39 13.48 8.92 -5.65
CA ILE A 39 13.73 8.98 -7.10
C ILE A 39 12.51 8.49 -7.89
N ILE A 40 11.84 7.44 -7.42
CA ILE A 40 10.76 6.80 -8.22
C ILE A 40 9.39 7.15 -7.66
N THR A 41 9.17 6.91 -6.37
CA THR A 41 7.80 6.90 -5.82
C THR A 41 7.21 8.31 -5.67
N TRP A 42 8.01 9.28 -5.22
CA TRP A 42 7.60 10.68 -5.07
C TRP A 42 7.31 11.36 -6.42
N PRO A 43 8.23 11.34 -7.41
CA PRO A 43 7.98 11.97 -8.70
C PRO A 43 6.80 11.33 -9.44
N SER A 44 6.66 10.00 -9.35
CA SER A 44 5.52 9.29 -9.92
C SER A 44 4.19 9.74 -9.32
N MET A 45 4.12 9.96 -8.00
CA MET A 45 2.91 10.49 -7.36
C MET A 45 2.57 11.90 -7.85
N ILE A 46 3.57 12.79 -7.90
CA ILE A 46 3.37 14.17 -8.38
C ILE A 46 2.86 14.17 -9.81
N LEU A 47 3.47 13.38 -10.70
CA LEU A 47 3.04 13.24 -12.09
C LEU A 47 1.62 12.67 -12.19
N ALA A 48 1.31 11.61 -11.42
CA ALA A 48 -0.03 11.01 -11.43
C ALA A 48 -1.12 11.99 -10.98
N ILE A 49 -0.85 12.77 -9.93
CA ILE A 49 -1.77 13.83 -9.46
C ILE A 49 -1.87 14.94 -10.51
N GLY A 50 -0.74 15.37 -11.08
CA GLY A 50 -0.71 16.38 -12.13
C GLY A 50 -1.56 15.98 -13.34
N PHE A 51 -1.40 14.75 -13.85
CA PHE A 51 -2.23 14.23 -14.93
C PHE A 51 -3.70 14.08 -14.55
N ALA A 52 -3.99 13.67 -13.30
CA ALA A 52 -5.37 13.58 -12.83
C ALA A 52 -6.07 14.95 -12.80
N VAL A 53 -5.39 15.98 -12.29
CA VAL A 53 -5.90 17.36 -12.25
C VAL A 53 -6.04 17.92 -13.66
N TRP A 54 -5.04 17.69 -14.53
CA TRP A 54 -5.08 18.11 -15.93
C TRP A 54 -6.27 17.50 -16.69
N LEU A 55 -6.51 16.20 -16.50
CA LEU A 55 -7.65 15.49 -17.10
C LEU A 55 -9.00 16.03 -16.60
N LEU A 56 -9.10 16.32 -15.30
CA LEU A 56 -10.29 16.92 -14.70
C LEU A 56 -10.56 18.33 -15.24
N ALA A 57 -9.52 19.13 -15.45
CA ALA A 57 -9.64 20.47 -16.04
C ALA A 57 -10.16 20.41 -17.50
N LEU A 58 -9.76 19.40 -18.27
CA LEU A 58 -10.24 19.20 -19.65
C LEU A 58 -11.67 18.66 -19.73
N ARG A 59 -12.16 17.97 -18.70
CA ARG A 59 -13.48 17.32 -18.68
C ARG A 59 -14.20 17.55 -17.35
N PRO A 60 -14.63 18.79 -17.05
CA PRO A 60 -15.26 19.12 -15.77
C PRO A 60 -16.59 18.39 -15.53
N PHE A 61 -17.30 18.01 -16.60
CA PHE A 61 -18.55 17.25 -16.51
C PHE A 61 -18.38 15.84 -15.90
N TRP A 62 -17.17 15.31 -15.80
CA TRP A 62 -16.96 14.03 -15.11
C TRP A 62 -17.10 14.12 -13.59
N LEU A 63 -17.07 15.31 -12.98
CA LEU A 63 -17.24 15.47 -11.53
C LEU A 63 -18.67 15.18 -11.06
N THR A 64 -19.67 15.31 -11.94
CA THR A 64 -21.07 15.03 -11.64
C THR A 64 -21.41 13.54 -11.68
N ASP A 65 -20.55 12.72 -12.26
CA ASP A 65 -20.76 11.27 -12.30
C ASP A 65 -20.40 10.60 -10.96
N ALA A 66 -21.33 9.79 -10.42
CA ALA A 66 -21.10 9.05 -9.18
C ALA A 66 -19.85 8.15 -9.23
N TRP A 67 -19.54 7.54 -10.38
CA TRP A 67 -18.35 6.68 -10.52
C TRP A 67 -17.03 7.47 -10.36
N MET A 68 -17.00 8.74 -10.76
CA MET A 68 -15.81 9.59 -10.64
C MET A 68 -15.57 10.02 -9.19
N GLN A 69 -16.64 10.29 -8.43
CA GLN A 69 -16.54 10.60 -7.00
C GLN A 69 -15.97 9.42 -6.21
N VAL A 70 -16.44 8.20 -6.48
CA VAL A 70 -15.89 7.00 -5.82
C VAL A 70 -14.42 6.78 -6.23
N LYS A 71 -14.08 6.99 -7.51
CA LYS A 71 -12.68 6.91 -7.97
C LYS A 71 -11.78 7.93 -7.27
N LEU A 72 -12.23 9.17 -7.11
CA LEU A 72 -11.53 10.20 -6.33
C LEU A 72 -11.33 9.77 -4.87
N GLY A 73 -12.33 9.15 -4.25
CA GLY A 73 -12.21 8.56 -2.92
C GLY A 73 -11.06 7.54 -2.83
N PHE A 74 -10.92 6.65 -3.81
CA PHE A 74 -9.79 5.70 -3.86
C PHE A 74 -8.44 6.39 -4.11
N VAL A 75 -8.38 7.44 -4.92
CA VAL A 75 -7.16 8.24 -5.10
C VAL A 75 -6.75 8.88 -3.78
N VAL A 76 -7.69 9.45 -3.03
CA VAL A 76 -7.42 10.00 -1.69
C VAL A 76 -6.93 8.89 -0.74
N ALA A 77 -7.56 7.71 -0.76
CA ALA A 77 -7.11 6.58 0.04
C ALA A 77 -5.66 6.15 -0.30
N LEU A 78 -5.30 6.14 -1.59
CA LEU A 78 -3.93 5.88 -2.04
C LEU A 78 -2.95 6.97 -1.60
N ILE A 79 -3.35 8.25 -1.62
CA ILE A 79 -2.54 9.36 -1.12
C ILE A 79 -2.29 9.21 0.39
N VAL A 80 -3.34 8.92 1.17
CA VAL A 80 -3.21 8.66 2.61
C VAL A 80 -2.25 7.48 2.86
N TYR A 81 -2.38 6.41 2.07
CA TYR A 81 -1.46 5.27 2.14
C TYR A 81 -0.01 5.66 1.79
N HIS A 82 0.19 6.51 0.78
CA HIS A 82 1.51 7.04 0.42
C HIS A 82 2.13 7.81 1.59
N ILE A 83 1.36 8.71 2.20
CA ILE A 83 1.83 9.53 3.33
C ILE A 83 2.17 8.63 4.52
N LYS A 84 1.35 7.61 4.82
CA LYS A 84 1.67 6.63 5.87
C LYS A 84 2.98 5.90 5.60
N CYS A 85 3.21 5.47 4.35
CA CYS A 85 4.50 4.88 3.96
C CYS A 85 5.67 5.86 4.17
N HIS A 86 5.48 7.15 3.87
CA HIS A 86 6.51 8.17 4.09
C HIS A 86 6.84 8.36 5.58
N LEU A 87 5.83 8.36 6.44
CA LEU A 87 6.03 8.47 7.89
C LEU A 87 6.81 7.26 8.45
N ILE A 88 6.52 6.06 7.94
CA ILE A 88 7.25 4.84 8.30
C ILE A 88 8.70 4.92 7.82
N LEU A 89 8.93 5.38 6.58
CA LEU A 89 10.28 5.59 6.05
C LEU A 89 11.09 6.52 6.96
N LYS A 90 10.52 7.68 7.33
CA LYS A 90 11.20 8.66 8.18
C LYS A 90 11.49 8.11 9.58
N ALA A 91 10.61 7.25 10.11
CA ALA A 91 10.86 6.55 11.37
C ALA A 91 12.02 5.54 11.25
N HIS A 92 12.06 4.76 10.16
CA HIS A 92 13.13 3.80 9.87
C HIS A 92 14.48 4.48 9.59
N GLU A 93 14.50 5.67 8.99
CA GLU A 93 15.73 6.45 8.82
C GLU A 93 16.35 6.87 10.17
N ASN A 94 15.51 7.10 11.19
CA ASN A 94 15.93 7.41 12.56
C ASN A 94 16.16 6.15 13.42
N ASP A 95 16.26 4.96 12.83
CA ASP A 95 16.39 3.66 13.53
C ASP A 95 15.26 3.34 14.52
N VAL A 96 14.08 3.96 14.34
CA VAL A 96 12.90 3.72 15.17
C VAL A 96 11.95 2.75 14.45
N TYR A 97 12.02 1.47 14.82
CA TYR A 97 11.20 0.40 14.26
C TYR A 97 9.95 0.15 15.14
N LYS A 98 8.90 0.98 14.97
CA LYS A 98 7.67 0.87 15.79
C LYS A 98 6.76 -0.31 15.45
N TYR A 99 6.89 -0.87 14.25
CA TYR A 99 5.97 -1.90 13.76
C TYR A 99 6.65 -3.26 13.66
N SER A 100 5.89 -4.32 13.92
CA SER A 100 6.36 -5.69 13.71
C SER A 100 6.38 -6.06 12.23
N SER A 101 7.31 -6.94 11.84
CA SER A 101 7.41 -7.49 10.47
C SER A 101 6.07 -8.08 9.98
N ASN A 102 5.32 -8.78 10.84
CA ASN A 102 4.00 -9.32 10.48
C ASN A 102 2.94 -8.23 10.26
N TRP A 103 3.00 -7.14 11.01
CA TRP A 103 2.09 -6.01 10.81
C TRP A 103 2.39 -5.31 9.47
N MET A 104 3.66 -5.16 9.11
CA MET A 104 4.03 -4.59 7.81
C MET A 104 3.68 -5.51 6.63
N ARG A 105 3.74 -6.83 6.80
CA ARG A 105 3.21 -7.78 5.80
C ARG A 105 1.71 -7.57 5.58
N LEU A 106 0.92 -7.45 6.65
CA LEU A 106 -0.50 -7.16 6.56
C LEU A 106 -0.76 -5.77 5.93
N PHE A 107 0.03 -4.77 6.29
CA PHE A 107 -0.05 -3.43 5.69
C PHE A 107 0.18 -3.49 4.16
N ASN A 108 1.10 -4.33 3.70
CA ASN A 108 1.33 -4.57 2.27
C ASN A 108 0.12 -5.22 1.57
N GLU A 109 -0.59 -6.14 2.24
CA GLU A 109 -1.83 -6.73 1.69
C GLU A 109 -2.92 -5.66 1.52
N GLY A 110 -2.97 -4.67 2.40
CA GLY A 110 -3.86 -3.51 2.27
C GLY A 110 -3.70 -2.77 0.93
N ALA A 111 -2.47 -2.56 0.46
CA ALA A 111 -2.24 -1.99 -0.86
C ALA A 111 -2.81 -2.86 -1.98
N THR A 112 -2.75 -4.20 -1.83
CA THR A 112 -3.21 -5.15 -2.85
C THR A 112 -4.72 -5.13 -2.93
N LEU A 113 -5.40 -5.06 -1.78
CA LEU A 113 -6.84 -4.87 -1.71
C LEU A 113 -7.27 -3.54 -2.36
N ILE A 114 -6.55 -2.45 -2.14
CA ILE A 114 -6.84 -1.16 -2.79
C ILE A 114 -6.69 -1.27 -4.31
N LEU A 115 -5.61 -1.88 -4.81
CA LEU A 115 -5.42 -2.08 -6.26
C LEU A 115 -6.55 -2.90 -6.86
N PHE A 116 -6.92 -4.02 -6.21
CA PHE A 116 -8.03 -4.86 -6.66
C PHE A 116 -9.34 -4.07 -6.68
N SER A 117 -9.59 -3.25 -5.65
CA SER A 117 -10.76 -2.37 -5.56
C SER A 117 -10.85 -1.38 -6.70
N VAL A 118 -9.73 -0.72 -7.02
CA VAL A 118 -9.68 0.24 -8.11
C VAL A 118 -9.91 -0.43 -9.46
N VAL A 119 -9.31 -1.61 -9.70
CA VAL A 119 -9.50 -2.37 -10.95
C VAL A 119 -10.97 -2.78 -11.10
N PHE A 120 -11.59 -3.32 -10.05
CA PHE A 120 -13.00 -3.71 -10.06
C PHE A 120 -13.91 -2.50 -10.30
N LEU A 121 -13.64 -1.36 -9.65
CA LEU A 121 -14.42 -0.14 -9.85
C LEU A 121 -14.36 0.34 -11.31
N VAL A 122 -13.17 0.32 -11.91
CA VAL A 122 -12.97 0.77 -13.31
C VAL A 122 -13.64 -0.18 -14.31
N ILE A 123 -13.62 -1.50 -14.04
CA ILE A 123 -14.26 -2.50 -14.90
C ILE A 123 -15.78 -2.45 -14.78
N LEU A 124 -16.30 -2.33 -13.55
CA LEU A 124 -17.74 -2.43 -13.30
C LEU A 124 -18.53 -1.21 -13.76
N LYS A 125 -17.89 -0.02 -13.90
CA LYS A 125 -18.31 1.26 -14.53
C LYS A 125 -19.72 1.84 -14.23
N ASN A 126 -20.68 1.04 -13.79
CA ASN A 126 -22.07 1.37 -13.54
C ASN A 126 -22.32 1.54 -12.04
N ALA A 127 -22.90 2.68 -11.69
CA ALA A 127 -23.15 3.18 -10.34
C ALA A 127 -24.05 2.29 -9.45
N PHE A 128 -24.59 1.18 -9.97
CA PHE A 128 -25.37 0.21 -9.19
C PHE A 128 -24.58 -1.04 -8.72
N ASN A 129 -23.31 -1.23 -9.11
CA ASN A 129 -22.52 -2.39 -8.71
C ASN A 129 -21.22 -2.08 -7.93
N TRP A 130 -20.94 -0.81 -7.62
CA TRP A 130 -19.78 -0.47 -6.78
C TRP A 130 -19.97 -0.91 -5.32
N ILE A 131 -21.19 -0.88 -4.79
CA ILE A 131 -21.50 -1.38 -3.44
C ILE A 131 -21.20 -2.88 -3.35
N TYR A 132 -21.67 -3.68 -4.30
CA TYR A 132 -21.39 -5.12 -4.35
C TYR A 132 -19.91 -5.42 -4.59
N GLY A 133 -19.22 -4.61 -5.41
CA GLY A 133 -17.76 -4.71 -5.57
C GLY A 133 -17.00 -4.39 -4.27
N THR A 134 -17.40 -3.35 -3.55
CA THR A 134 -16.75 -2.93 -2.30
C THR A 134 -17.02 -3.95 -1.18
N VAL A 135 -18.27 -4.41 -1.05
CA VAL A 135 -18.66 -5.48 -0.12
C VAL A 135 -17.95 -6.78 -0.46
N GLY A 136 -17.88 -7.15 -1.75
CA GLY A 136 -17.17 -8.34 -2.21
C GLY A 136 -15.69 -8.32 -1.83
N ILE A 137 -15.04 -7.16 -1.89
CA ILE A 137 -13.63 -7.03 -1.52
C ILE A 137 -13.41 -7.05 -0.02
N ILE A 138 -14.32 -6.44 0.76
CA ILE A 138 -14.27 -6.55 2.22
C ILE A 138 -14.44 -8.01 2.63
N VAL A 139 -15.40 -8.73 2.04
CA VAL A 139 -15.63 -10.16 2.30
C VAL A 139 -14.42 -11.00 1.87
N PHE A 140 -13.85 -10.73 0.70
CA PHE A 140 -12.67 -11.43 0.21
C PHE A 140 -11.44 -11.17 1.07
N GLY A 141 -11.23 -9.92 1.52
CA GLY A 141 -10.18 -9.55 2.46
C GLY A 141 -10.34 -10.23 3.82
N ILE A 142 -11.57 -10.32 4.33
CA ILE A 142 -11.88 -11.07 5.56
C ILE A 142 -11.58 -12.57 5.37
N LEU A 143 -11.96 -13.16 4.23
CA LEU A 143 -11.68 -14.56 3.92
C LEU A 143 -10.18 -14.85 3.83
N LEU A 144 -9.40 -14.00 3.17
CA LEU A 144 -7.94 -14.13 3.14
C LEU A 144 -7.35 -14.02 4.54
N MET A 145 -7.80 -13.06 5.34
CA MET A 145 -7.33 -12.87 6.71
C MET A 145 -7.66 -14.09 7.60
N LEU A 146 -8.86 -14.67 7.44
CA LEU A 146 -9.25 -15.93 8.09
C LEU A 146 -8.38 -17.09 7.61
N GLY A 147 -8.13 -17.21 6.30
CA GLY A 147 -7.28 -18.23 5.71
C GLY A 147 -5.85 -18.18 6.28
N VAL A 148 -5.26 -17.00 6.37
CA VAL A 148 -3.93 -16.79 7.00
C VAL A 148 -3.96 -17.15 8.48
N LYS A 149 -5.02 -16.79 9.21
CA LYS A 149 -5.17 -17.11 10.64
C LYS A 149 -5.32 -18.62 10.87
N VAL A 150 -6.07 -19.31 10.01
CA VAL A 150 -6.24 -20.76 10.04
C VAL A 150 -4.93 -21.46 9.69
N TYR A 151 -4.24 -21.02 8.63
CA TYR A 151 -2.93 -21.55 8.25
C TYR A 151 -1.92 -21.41 9.40
N LYS A 152 -1.88 -20.24 10.05
CA LYS A 152 -0.99 -20.00 11.20
C LYS A 152 -1.33 -20.94 12.37
N ARG A 153 -2.62 -21.14 12.67
CA ARG A 153 -3.07 -22.04 13.73
C ARG A 153 -2.76 -23.52 13.43
N ILE A 154 -2.82 -23.94 12.17
CA ILE A 154 -2.45 -25.30 11.77
C ILE A 154 -0.93 -25.51 11.91
N ARG A 155 -0.12 -24.53 11.51
CA ARG A 155 1.34 -24.57 11.67
C ARG A 155 1.80 -24.56 13.14
N GLU A 156 1.07 -23.93 14.04
CA GLU A 156 1.40 -23.94 15.49
C GLU A 156 0.99 -25.24 16.19
N ARG A 157 0.21 -26.11 15.54
CA ARG A 157 -0.32 -27.36 16.09
C ARG A 157 0.41 -28.62 15.58
N ASN A 158 1.24 -28.48 14.54
CA ASN A 158 2.20 -29.49 14.06
C ASN A 158 3.62 -29.06 14.43
#